data_AF-A0A2D8XKT4-F1
#
_entry.id   AF-A0A2D8XKT4-F1
#
_cell.length_a   1.000
_cell.length_b   1.000
_cell.length_c   1.000
_cell.angle_alpha   90.00
_cell.angle_beta   90.00
_cell.angle_gamma   90.00
#
_symmetry.space_group_name_H-M   'P 1'
#
loop_
_entity.id
_entity.type
_entity.pdbx_description
1 polymer ?
#
loop_
_entity_poly.entity_id
_entity_poly.type
_entity_poly.pdbx_seq_one_letter_code
_entity_poly.pdbx_strand_id
1 'polypeptide(L)'
;MFKEIDPYTVRYWIAYAAYLSLSNLIWEAAQLPLYTLWDQDINTIVFSIIHCTGGDVLIGMFSLGIAYGLFRLTGCRLGLAVRQRGIAFCAVLFGLGYTVFSEWLNVYVRKSWAYSDLMPLINVGDFGIGLSPILQWLVIPTAFFVWKGRVRLNL
;
A
#
# COMPACT_ATOMS: atom_id res chain seq x y z
N MET A 1 5.82 23.32 -29.21
CA MET A 1 5.37 23.09 -27.82
C MET A 1 4.92 21.64 -27.71
N PHE A 2 5.80 20.72 -27.32
CA PHE A 2 5.42 19.32 -27.13
C PHE A 2 4.49 19.24 -25.91
N LYS A 3 3.24 18.84 -26.13
CA LYS A 3 2.30 18.54 -25.05
C LYS A 3 2.82 17.28 -24.36
N GLU A 4 3.38 17.40 -23.15
CA GLU A 4 3.72 16.23 -22.34
C GLU A 4 2.45 15.38 -22.18
N ILE A 5 2.46 14.18 -22.76
CA ILE A 5 1.36 13.23 -22.60
C ILE A 5 1.37 12.78 -21.14
N ASP A 6 0.24 12.91 -20.46
CA ASP A 6 0.12 12.53 -19.06
C ASP A 6 0.33 11.01 -18.90
N PRO A 7 1.37 10.57 -18.16
CA PRO A 7 1.61 9.16 -17.91
C PRO A 7 0.54 8.47 -17.05
N TYR A 8 -0.29 9.21 -16.30
CA TYR A 8 -1.30 8.70 -15.37
C TYR A 8 -2.71 8.73 -15.98
N THR A 9 -2.87 8.05 -17.11
CA THR A 9 -4.17 7.91 -17.81
C THR A 9 -5.18 7.09 -17.00
N VAL A 10 -6.47 7.15 -17.36
CA VAL A 10 -7.52 6.29 -16.77
C VAL A 10 -7.13 4.81 -16.82
N ARG A 11 -6.51 4.36 -17.92
CA ARG A 11 -6.01 2.97 -18.05
C ARG A 11 -4.92 2.64 -17.04
N TYR A 12 -4.08 3.60 -16.68
CA TYR A 12 -3.07 3.44 -15.63
C TYR A 12 -3.72 3.23 -14.26
N TRP A 13 -4.71 4.05 -13.93
CA TRP A 13 -5.47 3.95 -12.68
C TRP A 13 -6.22 2.62 -12.56
N ILE A 14 -6.88 2.18 -13.63
CA ILE A 14 -7.56 0.87 -13.67
C ILE A 14 -6.55 -0.27 -13.48
N ALA A 15 -5.41 -0.22 -14.18
CA ALA A 15 -4.38 -1.24 -14.05
C ALA A 15 -3.80 -1.27 -12.62
N TYR A 16 -3.63 -0.10 -11.99
CA TYR A 16 -3.15 -0.01 -10.62
C TYR A 16 -4.15 -0.59 -9.63
N ALA A 17 -5.42 -0.20 -9.73
CA ALA A 17 -6.49 -0.76 -8.89
C ALA A 17 -6.59 -2.27 -9.04
N ALA A 18 -6.63 -2.80 -10.27
CA ALA A 18 -6.71 -4.24 -10.52
C ALA A 18 -5.49 -5.00 -9.97
N TYR A 19 -4.29 -4.44 -10.15
CA TYR A 19 -3.07 -5.03 -9.60
C TYR A 19 -3.09 -5.05 -8.07
N LEU A 20 -3.47 -3.93 -7.42
CA LEU A 20 -3.61 -3.87 -5.97
C LEU A 20 -4.66 -4.85 -5.47
N SER A 21 -5.81 -4.96 -6.12
CA SER A 21 -6.87 -5.88 -5.71
C SER A 21 -6.37 -7.32 -5.69
N LEU A 22 -5.74 -7.78 -6.77
CA LEU A 22 -5.28 -9.17 -6.86
C LEU A 22 -4.09 -9.43 -5.91
N SER A 23 -3.12 -8.52 -5.87
CA SER A 23 -1.89 -8.71 -5.09
C SER A 23 -2.17 -8.64 -3.59
N ASN A 24 -2.99 -7.69 -3.14
CA ASN A 24 -3.38 -7.62 -1.73
C ASN A 24 -4.26 -8.80 -1.37
N LEU A 25 -5.20 -9.24 -2.22
CA LEU A 25 -6.00 -10.43 -1.92
C LEU A 25 -5.14 -11.67 -1.65
N ILE A 26 -4.13 -11.90 -2.48
CA ILE A 26 -3.17 -13.00 -2.31
C ILE A 26 -2.36 -12.81 -1.02
N TRP A 27 -1.89 -11.59 -0.76
CA TRP A 27 -1.08 -11.28 0.42
C TRP A 27 -1.87 -11.42 1.72
N GLU A 28 -3.10 -10.89 1.77
CA GLU A 28 -4.02 -10.98 2.90
C GLU A 28 -4.34 -12.44 3.26
N ALA A 29 -4.63 -13.27 2.24
CA ALA A 29 -4.84 -14.69 2.45
C ALA A 29 -3.59 -15.39 2.99
N ALA A 30 -2.40 -15.03 2.49
CA ALA A 30 -1.14 -15.63 2.91
C ALA A 30 -0.68 -15.18 4.31
N GLN A 31 -0.97 -13.94 4.70
CA GLN A 31 -0.57 -13.40 6.00
C GLN A 31 -1.55 -13.69 7.12
N LEU A 32 -2.75 -14.19 6.81
CA LEU A 32 -3.78 -14.42 7.81
C LEU A 32 -3.32 -15.26 9.02
N PRO A 33 -2.49 -16.32 8.88
CA PRO A 33 -1.95 -17.07 10.02
C PRO A 33 -1.08 -16.25 10.97
N LEU A 34 -0.60 -15.07 10.54
CA LEU A 34 0.18 -14.16 11.40
C LEU A 34 -0.72 -13.39 12.38
N TYR A 35 -2.04 -13.42 12.20
CA TYR A 35 -3.01 -12.76 13.07
C TYR A 35 -3.84 -13.80 13.84
N THR A 36 -4.32 -13.43 15.03
CA THR A 36 -5.25 -14.28 15.82
C THR A 36 -6.61 -14.48 15.15
N LEU A 37 -6.90 -13.71 14.09
CA LEU A 37 -8.06 -13.85 13.22
C LEU A 37 -8.14 -15.22 12.53
N TRP A 38 -7.02 -15.93 12.39
CA TRP A 38 -6.97 -17.26 11.78
C TRP A 38 -7.83 -18.31 12.52
N ASP A 39 -8.04 -18.13 13.83
CA ASP A 39 -8.79 -19.07 14.66
C ASP A 39 -10.30 -18.78 14.71
N GLN A 40 -10.76 -17.77 13.95
CA GLN A 40 -12.18 -17.38 13.89
C GLN A 40 -12.96 -18.23 12.88
N ASP A 41 -14.28 -18.05 12.86
CA ASP A 41 -15.14 -18.73 11.89
C ASP A 41 -14.85 -18.29 10.44
N ILE A 42 -15.19 -19.15 9.48
CA ILE A 42 -14.87 -18.93 8.08
C ILE A 42 -15.49 -17.65 7.50
N ASN A 43 -16.65 -17.20 7.99
CA ASN A 43 -17.27 -15.98 7.49
C ASN A 43 -16.47 -14.76 7.95
N THR A 44 -16.01 -14.75 9.20
CA THR A 44 -15.14 -13.70 9.75
C THR A 44 -13.80 -13.64 9.01
N ILE A 45 -13.23 -14.80 8.68
CA ILE A 45 -12.00 -14.90 7.89
C ILE A 45 -12.20 -14.30 6.49
N VAL A 46 -13.21 -14.76 5.76
CA VAL A 46 -13.49 -14.29 4.40
C VAL A 46 -13.82 -12.81 4.38
N PHE A 47 -14.64 -12.34 5.33
CA PHE A 47 -14.96 -10.93 5.47
C PHE A 47 -13.70 -10.10 5.73
N SER A 48 -12.83 -10.53 6.64
CA SER A 48 -11.57 -9.83 6.95
C SER A 48 -10.70 -9.70 5.71
N ILE A 49 -10.48 -10.79 4.96
CA ILE A 49 -9.68 -10.76 3.73
C ILE A 49 -10.26 -9.77 2.72
N ILE A 50 -11.57 -9.81 2.47
CA ILE A 50 -12.25 -8.92 1.51
C ILE A 50 -12.20 -7.47 1.98
N HIS A 51 -12.47 -7.22 3.26
CA HIS A 51 -12.49 -5.89 3.85
C HIS A 51 -11.09 -5.25 3.82
N CYS A 52 -10.05 -5.97 4.23
CA CYS A 52 -8.67 -5.51 4.17
C CYS A 52 -8.23 -5.24 2.73
N THR A 53 -8.47 -6.18 1.81
CA THR A 53 -8.17 -5.99 0.39
C THR A 53 -8.84 -4.74 -0.20
N GLY A 54 -10.12 -4.54 0.12
CA GLY A 54 -10.87 -3.35 -0.30
C GLY A 54 -10.28 -2.06 0.28
N GLY A 55 -9.92 -2.10 1.56
CA GLY A 55 -9.21 -1.01 2.25
C GLY A 55 -7.89 -0.66 1.57
N ASP A 56 -7.03 -1.64 1.29
CA ASP A 56 -5.72 -1.42 0.66
C ASP A 56 -5.83 -0.82 -0.74
N VAL A 57 -6.82 -1.26 -1.53
CA VAL A 57 -7.09 -0.68 -2.84
C VAL A 57 -7.46 0.80 -2.69
N LEU A 58 -8.35 1.14 -1.75
CA LEU A 58 -8.74 2.53 -1.51
C LEU A 58 -7.54 3.36 -1.04
N ILE A 59 -6.81 2.91 -0.03
CA ILE A 59 -5.62 3.60 0.49
C ILE A 59 -4.61 3.81 -0.63
N GLY A 60 -4.39 2.80 -1.48
CA GLY A 60 -3.40 2.86 -2.55
C GLY A 60 -3.78 3.89 -3.62
N MET A 61 -5.06 3.90 -4.00
CA MET A 61 -5.62 4.86 -4.95
C MET A 61 -5.56 6.29 -4.42
N PHE A 62 -5.95 6.51 -3.15
CA PHE A 62 -5.86 7.83 -2.52
C PHE A 62 -4.41 8.30 -2.37
N SER A 63 -3.50 7.41 -1.96
CA SER A 63 -2.08 7.71 -1.81
C SER A 63 -1.45 8.14 -3.13
N LEU A 64 -1.74 7.41 -4.22
CA LEU A 64 -1.31 7.81 -5.55
C LEU A 64 -1.96 9.13 -5.99
N GLY A 65 -3.23 9.36 -5.65
CA GLY A 65 -3.98 10.56 -6.02
C GLY A 65 -3.42 11.81 -5.37
N ILE A 66 -3.16 11.75 -4.06
CA ILE A 66 -2.54 12.81 -3.29
C ILE A 66 -1.13 13.08 -3.83
N ALA A 67 -0.31 12.04 -4.01
CA ALA A 67 1.04 12.19 -4.55
C ALA A 67 1.02 12.85 -5.94
N TYR A 68 0.20 12.34 -6.87
CA TYR A 68 0.07 12.92 -8.20
C TYR A 68 -0.43 14.38 -8.14
N GLY A 69 -1.43 14.67 -7.32
CA GLY A 69 -1.98 16.02 -7.11
C GLY A 69 -0.94 17.01 -6.58
N LEU A 70 -0.15 16.63 -5.58
CA LEU A 70 0.92 17.46 -5.01
C LEU A 70 1.95 17.87 -6.07
N PHE A 71 2.39 16.92 -6.91
CA PHE A 71 3.36 17.22 -7.98
C PHE A 71 2.76 18.05 -9.13
N ARG A 72 1.43 17.98 -9.34
CA ARG A 72 0.72 18.83 -10.31
C ARG A 72 0.56 20.27 -9.79
N LEU A 73 0.22 20.43 -8.52
CA LEU A 73 -0.04 21.75 -7.90
C LEU A 73 1.23 22.55 -7.64
N THR A 74 2.33 21.88 -7.26
CA THR A 74 3.60 22.56 -6.98
C THR A 74 4.31 23.10 -8.22
N GLY A 75 3.85 22.75 -9.43
CA GLY A 75 4.45 23.24 -10.68
C GLY A 75 5.92 22.85 -10.87
N CYS A 76 6.40 21.82 -10.14
CA CYS A 76 7.79 21.38 -10.15
C CYS A 76 8.24 21.06 -11.58
N ARG A 77 9.18 21.85 -12.12
CA ARG A 77 9.79 21.65 -13.46
C ARG A 77 10.86 20.56 -13.44
N LEU A 78 10.59 19.46 -12.75
CA LEU A 78 11.44 18.28 -12.77
C LEU A 78 11.24 17.53 -14.09
N GLY A 79 12.31 16.91 -14.59
CA GLY A 79 12.18 16.01 -15.74
C GLY A 79 11.18 14.89 -15.46
N LEU A 80 10.47 14.43 -16.49
CA LEU A 80 9.38 13.45 -16.40
C LEU A 80 9.74 12.22 -15.54
N ALA A 81 10.95 11.68 -15.71
CA ALA A 81 11.43 10.52 -14.95
C ALA A 81 11.58 10.80 -13.45
N VAL A 82 12.12 11.96 -13.07
CA VAL A 82 12.28 12.35 -11.67
C VAL A 82 10.92 12.57 -11.02
N ARG A 83 9.99 13.23 -11.74
CA ARG A 83 8.61 13.44 -11.29
C ARG A 83 7.88 12.11 -11.07
N GLN A 84 8.02 11.15 -11.98
CA GLN A 84 7.40 9.83 -11.83
C GLN A 84 7.95 9.06 -10.63
N ARG A 85 9.27 9.11 -10.38
CA ARG A 85 9.88 8.50 -9.18
C ARG A 85 9.42 9.19 -7.90
N GLY A 86 9.33 10.52 -7.89
CA GLY A 86 8.84 11.28 -6.74
C GLY A 86 7.38 10.93 -6.40
N ILE A 87 6.51 10.85 -7.41
CA ILE A 87 5.11 10.42 -7.21
C ILE A 87 5.04 8.99 -6.66
N ALA A 88 5.80 8.05 -7.24
CA ALA A 88 5.84 6.67 -6.76
C ALA A 88 6.31 6.59 -5.30
N PHE A 89 7.39 7.28 -4.97
CA PHE A 89 7.94 7.35 -3.61
C PHE A 89 6.92 7.92 -2.61
N CYS A 90 6.31 9.07 -2.93
CA CYS A 90 5.29 9.68 -2.07
C CYS A 90 4.05 8.78 -1.93
N ALA A 91 3.62 8.11 -3.00
CA ALA A 91 2.47 7.19 -2.93
C ALA A 91 2.76 6.00 -1.99
N VAL A 92 3.95 5.39 -2.08
CA VAL A 92 4.39 4.34 -1.15
C VAL A 92 4.45 4.88 0.28
N LEU A 93 5.02 6.07 0.47
CA LEU A 93 5.19 6.67 1.79
C LEU A 93 3.83 6.99 2.45
N PHE A 94 2.88 7.54 1.71
CA PHE A 94 1.53 7.82 2.23
C PHE A 94 0.78 6.54 2.60
N GLY A 95 0.87 5.52 1.74
CA GLY A 95 0.29 4.21 2.02
C GLY A 95 0.90 3.58 3.27
N LEU A 96 2.22 3.51 3.33
CA LEU A 96 2.96 2.99 4.49
C LEU A 96 2.62 3.74 5.79
N GLY A 97 2.58 5.08 5.72
CA GLY A 97 2.23 5.92 6.86
C GLY A 97 0.81 5.65 7.36
N TYR A 98 -0.15 5.51 6.45
CA TYR A 98 -1.51 5.13 6.80
C TYR A 98 -1.57 3.73 7.43
N THR A 99 -0.86 2.75 6.87
CA THR A 99 -0.83 1.38 7.38
C THR A 99 -0.26 1.28 8.78
N VAL A 100 0.84 1.99 9.06
CA VAL A 100 1.41 2.08 10.42
C VAL A 100 0.37 2.66 11.38
N PHE A 101 -0.30 3.75 10.97
CA PHE A 101 -1.34 4.37 11.77
C PHE A 101 -2.54 3.44 11.99
N SER A 102 -3.01 2.73 10.96
CA SER A 102 -4.17 1.84 11.06
C SER A 102 -3.87 0.60 11.90
N GLU A 103 -2.68 0.02 11.77
CA GLU A 103 -2.25 -1.10 12.61
C GLU A 103 -2.18 -0.67 14.08
N TRP A 104 -1.54 0.48 14.35
CA TRP A 104 -1.49 1.01 15.72
C TRP A 104 -2.89 1.24 16.29
N LEU A 105 -3.78 1.87 15.52
CA LEU A 105 -5.15 2.17 15.94
C LEU A 105 -5.94 0.88 16.22
N ASN A 106 -5.82 -0.13 15.37
CA ASN A 106 -6.63 -1.33 15.51
C ASN A 106 -6.08 -2.32 16.54
N VAL A 107 -4.76 -2.41 16.72
CA VAL A 107 -4.14 -3.29 17.72
C VAL A 107 -4.20 -2.68 19.11
N TYR A 108 -3.78 -1.42 19.28
CA TYR A 108 -3.60 -0.82 20.60
C TYR A 108 -4.81 -0.06 21.11
N VAL A 109 -5.52 0.65 20.23
CA VAL A 109 -6.63 1.52 20.63
C VAL A 109 -7.96 0.76 20.56
N ARG A 110 -8.30 0.20 19.40
CA ARG A 110 -9.60 -0.46 19.17
C ARG A 110 -9.60 -1.94 19.56
N LYS A 111 -8.43 -2.56 19.64
CA LYS A 111 -8.25 -4.00 19.90
C LYS A 111 -9.12 -4.86 18.98
N SER A 112 -9.25 -4.43 17.73
CA SER A 112 -10.07 -5.10 16.71
C SER A 112 -9.42 -6.39 16.23
N TRP A 113 -8.09 -6.46 16.27
CA TRP A 113 -7.32 -7.67 16.02
C TRP A 113 -6.01 -7.65 16.81
N ALA A 114 -5.36 -8.81 16.90
CA ALA A 114 -4.06 -8.98 17.53
C ALA A 114 -3.13 -9.84 16.67
N TYR A 115 -1.84 -9.67 16.89
CA TYR A 115 -0.81 -10.50 16.27
C TYR A 115 -0.73 -11.86 16.96
N SER A 116 -0.46 -12.90 16.18
CA SER A 116 -0.06 -14.22 16.70
C SER A 116 1.44 -14.23 17.04
N ASP A 117 1.89 -15.30 17.70
CA ASP A 117 3.30 -15.52 18.01
C ASP A 117 4.18 -15.68 16.75
N LEU A 118 3.57 -15.94 15.58
CA LEU A 118 4.29 -16.08 14.31
C LEU A 118 4.66 -14.75 13.68
N MET A 119 4.00 -13.64 14.07
CA MET A 119 4.20 -12.35 13.43
C MET A 119 5.50 -11.69 13.88
N PRO A 120 6.48 -11.46 12.98
CA PRO A 120 7.64 -10.65 13.32
C PRO A 120 7.19 -9.20 13.53
N LEU A 121 7.69 -8.57 14.59
CA LEU A 121 7.35 -7.19 14.92
C LEU A 121 8.53 -6.26 14.69
N ILE A 122 8.25 -5.10 14.12
CA ILE A 122 9.15 -3.94 14.14
C ILE A 122 8.81 -3.14 15.39
N ASN A 123 9.75 -3.11 16.34
CA ASN A 123 9.59 -2.34 17.58
C ASN A 123 9.93 -0.87 17.36
N VAL A 124 8.97 0.01 17.60
CA VAL A 124 9.09 1.47 17.55
C VAL A 124 8.75 2.00 18.95
N GLY A 125 9.77 2.14 19.79
CA GLY A 125 9.58 2.44 21.21
C GLY A 125 8.89 1.27 21.93
N ASP A 126 7.77 1.56 22.62
CA ASP A 126 6.99 0.58 23.37
C ASP A 126 5.97 -0.19 22.52
N PHE A 127 5.86 0.13 21.23
CA PHE A 127 4.90 -0.50 20.31
C PHE A 127 5.61 -1.41 19.32
N GLY A 128 5.02 -2.58 19.06
CA GLY A 128 5.40 -3.49 17.98
C GLY A 128 4.40 -3.39 16.84
N ILE A 129 4.88 -3.05 15.65
CA ILE A 129 4.07 -3.07 14.42
C ILE A 129 4.41 -4.31 13.62
N GLY A 130 3.39 -5.00 13.13
CA GLY A 130 3.55 -6.19 12.30
C GLY A 130 4.43 -5.94 11.08
N LEU A 131 5.38 -6.83 10.80
CA LEU A 131 6.27 -6.73 9.65
C LEU A 131 5.55 -6.99 8.33
N SER A 132 4.60 -7.94 8.30
CA SER A 132 3.87 -8.30 7.07
C SER A 132 3.14 -7.12 6.39
N PRO A 133 2.32 -6.31 7.08
CA PRO A 133 1.64 -5.17 6.45
C PRO A 133 2.63 -4.08 6.00
N ILE A 134 3.77 -3.93 6.70
CA ILE A 134 4.85 -3.03 6.26
C ILE A 134 5.45 -3.52 4.94
N LEU A 135 5.76 -4.83 4.85
CA LEU A 135 6.30 -5.44 3.64
C LEU A 135 5.29 -5.39 2.49
N GLN A 136 4.01 -5.62 2.75
CA GLN A 136 2.92 -5.50 1.77
C GLN A 136 2.96 -4.13 1.09
N TRP A 137 3.03 -3.06 1.89
CA TRP A 137 3.03 -1.67 1.41
C TRP A 137 4.34 -1.23 0.75
N LEU A 138 5.46 -1.84 1.12
CA LEU A 138 6.74 -1.61 0.46
C LEU A 138 6.85 -2.37 -0.85
N VAL A 139 6.39 -3.63 -0.90
CA VAL A 139 6.59 -4.54 -2.03
C VAL A 139 5.55 -4.32 -3.11
N ILE A 140 4.25 -4.36 -2.78
CA ILE A 140 3.18 -4.42 -3.78
C ILE A 140 3.16 -3.14 -4.64
N PRO A 141 3.03 -1.92 -4.09
CA PRO A 141 2.99 -0.71 -4.91
C PRO A 141 4.30 -0.46 -5.66
N THR A 142 5.45 -0.72 -5.02
CA THR A 142 6.78 -0.55 -5.65
C THR A 142 6.94 -1.47 -6.85
N ALA A 143 6.55 -2.74 -6.73
CA ALA A 143 6.59 -3.69 -7.84
C ALA A 143 5.75 -3.22 -9.02
N PHE A 144 4.56 -2.65 -8.78
CA PHE A 144 3.76 -2.03 -9.84
C PHE A 144 4.47 -0.85 -10.50
N PHE A 145 5.05 0.06 -9.72
CA PHE A 145 5.76 1.22 -10.27
C PHE A 145 6.99 0.82 -11.09
N VAL A 146 7.72 -0.22 -10.66
CA VAL A 146 8.84 -0.79 -11.41
C VAL A 146 8.34 -1.42 -12.71
N TRP A 147 7.28 -2.26 -12.66
CA TRP A 147 6.68 -2.89 -13.82
C TRP A 147 6.20 -1.88 -14.88
N LYS A 148 5.62 -0.76 -14.44
CA LYS A 148 5.19 0.33 -15.33
C LYS A 148 6.32 1.29 -15.74
N GLY A 149 7.57 1.00 -15.37
CA GLY A 149 8.75 1.78 -15.73
C GLY A 149 8.83 3.16 -15.06
N ARG A 150 8.12 3.36 -13.95
CA ARG A 150 8.10 4.61 -13.17
C ARG A 150 9.27 4.70 -12.21
N VAL A 151 9.80 3.56 -11.79
CA VAL A 151 11.03 3.41 -10.99
C VAL A 151 11.97 2.47 -11.73
N ARG A 152 13.26 2.81 -11.81
CA ARG A 152 14.30 1.89 -12.28
C ARG A 152 15.15 1.50 -11.08
N LEU A 153 15.23 0.21 -10.82
CA LEU A 153 16.21 -0.35 -9.91
C LEU A 153 17.53 -0.40 -10.70
N ASN A 154 18.49 0.43 -10.32
CA ASN A 154 19.85 0.28 -10.80
C ASN A 154 20.48 -0.83 -9.93
N LEU A 155 20.37 -2.08 -10.38
CA LEU A 155 21.12 -3.21 -9.83
C LEU A 155 22.39 -3.41 -10.65
#